data_AF-A0A8H6PAM6-F1
#
_entry.id   AF-A0A8H6PAM6-F1
#
_cell.length_a   1.000
_cell.length_b   1.000
_cell.length_c   1.000
_cell.angle_alpha   90.00
_cell.angle_beta   90.00
_cell.angle_gamma   90.00
#
_symmetry.space_group_name_H-M   'P 1'
#
loop_
_entity.id
_entity.type
_entity.pdbx_description
1 polymer ?
#
loop_
_entity_poly.entity_id
_entity_poly.type
_entity_poly.pdbx_seq_one_letter_code
_entity_poly.pdbx_strand_id
1 'polypeptide(L)' 'MSMDRVAIIGAGLSGLTLTLALHKQSIPCSLCEACSAPLNIGGAIMLSPNALSILKQLGVYARIQPEG' A
#
# COMPACT_ATOMS: atom_id res chain seq x y z
N MET A 1 -19.22 20.50 -7.20
CA MET A 1 -19.07 19.19 -7.86
C MET A 1 -18.28 18.31 -6.93
N SER A 2 -18.89 17.25 -6.38
CA SER A 2 -18.14 16.27 -5.59
C SER A 2 -17.24 15.52 -6.57
N MET A 3 -15.92 15.60 -6.40
CA MET A 3 -15.01 14.69 -7.11
C MET A 3 -15.36 13.28 -6.65
N ASP A 4 -15.65 12.39 -7.60
CA ASP A 4 -15.74 10.96 -7.32
C ASP A 4 -14.38 10.49 -6.79
N ARG A 5 -14.34 10.13 -5.50
CA ARG A 5 -13.14 9.76 -4.76
C ARG A 5 -13.33 8.38 -4.18
N VAL A 6 -12.33 7.52 -4.35
CA VAL A 6 -12.34 6.17 -3.78
C VAL A 6 -12.02 6.24 -2.29
N ALA A 7 -12.91 5.74 -1.44
CA ALA A 7 -12.63 5.53 -0.02
C ALA A 7 -12.07 4.11 0.20
N ILE A 8 -10.90 4.02 0.83
CA ILE A 8 -10.23 2.77 1.19
C ILE A 8 -10.26 2.64 2.71
N ILE A 9 -10.86 1.56 3.21
CA ILE A 9 -11.00 1.31 4.64
C ILE A 9 -10.00 0.23 5.06
N GLY A 10 -9.02 0.61 5.88
CA GLY A 10 -7.94 -0.23 6.41
C GLY A 10 -6.58 0.05 5.77
N ALA A 11 -5.60 0.48 6.58
CA ALA A 11 -4.21 0.72 6.19
C ALA A 11 -3.30 -0.51 6.38
N GLY A 12 -3.82 -1.69 6.05
CA GLY A 12 -3.02 -2.91 5.94
C GLY A 12 -2.21 -2.96 4.65
N LEU A 13 -1.49 -4.07 4.42
CA LEU A 13 -0.66 -4.29 3.22
C LEU A 13 -1.44 -4.05 1.92
N SER A 14 -2.65 -4.60 1.81
CA SER A 14 -3.50 -4.44 0.62
C SER A 14 -4.01 -3.01 0.45
N GLY A 15 -4.46 -2.35 1.51
CA GLY A 15 -4.97 -0.97 1.47
C GLY A 15 -3.90 0.05 1.08
N LEU A 16 -2.69 -0.09 1.64
CA LEU A 16 -1.54 0.72 1.26
C LEU A 16 -1.10 0.45 -0.19
N THR A 17 -1.09 -0.81 -0.61
CA THR A 17 -0.76 -1.20 -2.00
C THR A 17 -1.76 -0.61 -2.99
N LEU A 18 -3.06 -0.70 -2.69
CA LEU A 18 -4.12 -0.12 -3.53
C LEU A 18 -4.01 1.41 -3.60
N THR A 19 -3.78 2.06 -2.47
CA THR A 19 -3.59 3.52 -2.40
C THR A 19 -2.44 3.97 -3.31
N LEU A 20 -1.30 3.28 -3.26
CA LEU A 20 -0.17 3.52 -4.16
C LEU A 20 -0.54 3.29 -5.63
N ALA A 21 -1.25 2.21 -5.94
CA ALA A 21 -1.67 1.89 -7.30
C ALA A 21 -2.61 2.94 -7.90
N LEU A 22 -3.58 3.44 -7.11
CA LEU A 22 -4.49 4.50 -7.53
C LEU A 22 -3.77 5.85 -7.68
N HIS A 23 -2.85 6.15 -6.75
CA HIS A 23 -2.03 7.36 -6.82
C HIS A 23 -1.20 7.41 -8.10
N LYS A 24 -0.60 6.29 -8.53
CA LYS A 24 0.15 6.20 -9.80
C LYS A 24 -0.72 6.42 -11.05
N GLN A 25 -2.02 6.15 -10.94
CA GLN A 25 -2.99 6.35 -12.01
C GLN A 25 -3.68 7.72 -11.93
N SER A 26 -3.26 8.59 -11.01
CA SER A 26 -3.88 9.90 -10.75
C SER A 26 -5.36 9.81 -10.36
N ILE A 27 -5.78 8.69 -9.75
CA ILE A 27 -7.15 8.50 -9.27
C ILE A 27 -7.24 9.02 -7.83
N PRO A 28 -8.12 10.00 -7.55
CA PRO A 28 -8.26 10.55 -6.21
C PRO A 28 -8.81 9.49 -5.25
N CYS A 29 -8.09 9.25 -4.15
CA CYS A 29 -8.49 8.33 -3.09
C CYS A 29 -8.23 8.89 -1.70
N SER A 30 -8.92 8.34 -0.71
CA SER A 30 -8.69 8.59 0.72
C SER A 30 -8.57 7.26 1.44
N LEU A 31 -7.51 7.10 2.23
CA LEU A 31 -7.26 5.93 3.07
C LEU A 31 -7.66 6.26 4.52
N CYS A 32 -8.44 5.38 5.13
CA CYS A 32 -8.86 5.49 6.53
C CYS A 32 -8.35 4.28 7.32
N GLU A 33 -7.87 4.49 8.53
CA GLU A 33 -7.42 3.44 9.46
C GLU A 33 -7.97 3.74 10.85
N ALA A 34 -8.37 2.70 11.59
CA ALA A 34 -8.89 2.83 12.94
C ALA A 34 -7.75 3.04 13.96
N CYS A 35 -6.59 2.45 13.71
CA CYS A 35 -5.40 2.59 14.55
C CYS A 35 -4.70 3.93 14.29
N SER A 36 -4.33 4.65 15.36
CA SER A 36 -3.59 5.91 15.24
C SER A 36 -2.13 5.73 14.81
N ALA A 37 -1.59 4.52 14.93
CA ALA A 37 -0.21 4.20 14.57
C ALA A 37 -0.08 2.72 14.16
N PRO A 38 0.97 2.35 13.39
CA PRO A 38 1.27 0.95 13.10
C PRO A 38 1.46 0.15 14.39
N LEU A 39 0.79 -1.00 14.48
CA LEU A 39 0.99 -1.95 15.56
C LEU A 39 2.29 -2.71 15.31
N ASN A 40 3.27 -2.56 16.19
CA ASN A 40 4.55 -3.26 16.10
C ASN A 40 4.42 -4.67 16.73
N ILE A 41 3.64 -5.54 16.08
CA ILE A 41 3.32 -6.89 16.55
C ILE A 41 4.43 -7.91 16.29
N GLY A 42 5.52 -7.49 15.62
CA GLY A 42 6.57 -8.40 15.13
C GLY A 42 6.06 -9.36 14.04
N GLY A 43 6.97 -10.19 13.52
CA GLY A 43 6.66 -11.21 12.52
C GLY A 43 7.44 -11.06 11.20
N ALA A 44 7.35 -12.08 10.37
CA ALA A 44 7.93 -12.12 9.03
C ALA A 44 6.84 -12.45 8.01
N ILE A 45 6.93 -11.85 6.83
CA ILE A 45 6.07 -12.19 5.68
C ILE A 45 6.95 -12.63 4.51
N MET A 46 6.60 -13.76 3.91
CA MET A 46 7.29 -14.23 2.72
C MET A 46 6.64 -13.61 1.48
N LEU A 47 7.41 -12.88 0.69
CA LEU A 47 6.93 -12.26 -0.56
C LEU A 47 7.27 -13.16 -1.75
N SER A 48 6.24 -13.60 -2.46
CA SER A 48 6.42 -14.37 -3.70
C SER A 48 6.96 -13.47 -4.84
N PRO A 49 7.55 -14.05 -5.89
CA PRO A 49 8.05 -13.28 -7.04
C PRO A 49 7.00 -12.35 -7.67
N ASN A 50 5.73 -12.76 -7.65
CA ASN A 50 4.63 -11.94 -8.16
C ASN A 50 4.40 -10.68 -7.31
N ALA A 51 4.46 -10.81 -5.98
CA ALA A 51 4.36 -9.67 -5.09
C ALA A 51 5.53 -8.69 -5.30
N LEU A 52 6.76 -9.20 -5.41
CA LEU A 52 7.94 -8.38 -5.69
C LEU A 52 7.83 -7.64 -7.04
N SER A 53 7.27 -8.28 -8.07
CA SER A 53 7.00 -7.65 -9.36
C SER A 53 6.06 -6.45 -9.24
N ILE A 54 4.97 -6.59 -8.47
CA ILE A 54 4.05 -5.48 -8.19
C ILE A 54 4.76 -4.35 -7.43
N LEU A 55 5.58 -4.66 -6.43
CA LEU A 55 6.33 -3.63 -5.69
C LEU A 55 7.32 -2.86 -6.59
N LYS A 56 7.90 -3.53 -7.61
CA LYS A 56 8.73 -2.87 -8.64
C LYS A 56 7.88 -1.94 -9.50
N GLN A 57 6.72 -2.40 -9.98
CA GLN A 57 5.80 -1.58 -10.76
C GLN A 57 5.28 -0.38 -9.96
N LEU A 58 5.06 -0.52 -8.65
CA LEU A 58 4.70 0.57 -7.76
C LEU A 58 5.86 1.52 -7.45
N GLY A 59 7.10 1.14 -7.74
CA GLY A 59 8.29 1.98 -7.55
C GLY A 59 8.83 1.98 -6.12
N VAL A 60 8.38 1.07 -5.27
CA VAL A 60 8.80 0.98 -3.85
C VAL A 60 9.79 -0.16 -3.60
N TYR A 61 9.90 -1.13 -4.52
CA TYR A 61 10.78 -2.29 -4.35
C TYR A 61 12.24 -1.93 -4.03
N ALA A 62 12.83 -0.98 -4.76
CA ALA A 62 14.23 -0.61 -4.55
C ALA A 62 14.51 -0.05 -3.14
N ARG A 63 13.50 0.54 -2.50
CA ARG A 63 13.59 1.07 -1.13
C ARG A 63 13.58 -0.04 -0.08
N ILE A 64 12.82 -1.11 -0.33
CA ILE A 64 12.56 -2.17 0.66
C ILE A 64 13.47 -3.40 0.48
N GLN A 65 14.03 -3.62 -0.72
CA GLN A 65 14.90 -4.76 -1.00
C GLN A 65 16.06 -4.93 0.02
N PRO A 66 16.69 -3.87 0.55
CA PRO A 66 17.75 -4.03 1.55
C PRO A 66 17.28 -4.61 2.90
N GLU A 67 15.97 -4.64 3.16
CA GLU A 67 15.38 -5.06 4.44
C GLU A 67 15.15 -6.59 4.54
N GLY A 68 15.27 -7.32 3.42
CA GLY A 68 15.04 -8.78 3.33
C GLY A 68 13.85 -9.16 2.48
#